data_AF-A0A6M4PJG2-F1
#
_entry.id   AF-A0A6M4PJG2-F1
#
_cell.length_a   1.000
_cell.length_b   1.000
_cell.length_c   1.000
_cell.angle_alpha   90.00
_cell.angle_beta   90.00
_cell.angle_gamma   90.00
#
_symmetry.space_group_name_H-M   'P 1'
#
loop_
_entity.id
_entity.type
_entity.pdbx_description
1 polymer ?
#
loop_
_entity_poly.entity_id
_entity_poly.type
_entity_poly.pdbx_seq_one_letter_code
_entity_poly.pdbx_strand_id
1 'polypeptide(L)' 'MTLEAHAEIISAAIRAAYEDGYELDDGDGGPIYVLELNEIDNGRMGAFTTIDVPPPSFT' A
#
# COMPACT_ATOMS: atom_id res chain seq x y z
N MET A 1 5.46 -15.58 7.32
CA MET A 1 5.09 -14.98 6.02
C MET A 1 6.20 -14.02 5.64
N THR A 2 6.57 -13.90 4.37
CA THR A 2 7.65 -12.98 3.95
C THR A 2 7.11 -11.58 3.74
N LEU A 3 8.02 -10.59 3.63
CA LEU A 3 7.67 -9.20 3.34
C LEU A 3 6.92 -9.09 1.99
N GLU A 4 7.35 -9.84 0.98
CA GLU A 4 6.72 -9.88 -0.35
C GLU A 4 5.31 -10.47 -0.28
N ALA A 5 5.12 -11.57 0.47
CA ALA A 5 3.80 -12.17 0.63
C ALA A 5 2.81 -11.22 1.35
N HIS A 6 3.29 -10.44 2.32
CA HIS A 6 2.47 -9.37 2.91
C HIS A 6 2.17 -8.25 1.91
N ALA A 7 3.15 -7.83 1.11
CA ALA A 7 2.97 -6.81 0.09
C ALA A 7 1.96 -7.24 -0.98
N GLU A 8 1.94 -8.51 -1.39
CA GLU A 8 0.95 -9.06 -2.32
C GLU A 8 -0.48 -8.98 -1.75
N ILE A 9 -0.67 -9.36 -0.48
CA ILE A 9 -1.97 -9.29 0.20
C ILE A 9 -2.45 -7.84 0.30
N ILE A 10 -1.57 -6.92 0.69
CA ILE A 10 -1.90 -5.50 0.81
C ILE A 10 -2.22 -4.92 -0.57
N SER A 11 -1.43 -5.23 -1.61
CA SER A 11 -1.70 -4.78 -2.98
C SER A 11 -3.07 -5.26 -3.47
N ALA A 12 -3.46 -6.51 -3.17
CA ALA A 12 -4.77 -7.03 -3.51
C ALA A 12 -5.91 -6.29 -2.77
N ALA A 13 -5.73 -6.02 -1.47
CA ALA A 13 -6.71 -5.27 -0.67
C ALA A 13 -6.88 -3.83 -1.16
N ILE A 14 -5.77 -3.16 -1.50
CA ILE A 14 -5.77 -1.82 -2.08
C ILE A 14 -6.56 -1.81 -3.39
N ARG A 15 -6.28 -2.74 -4.31
CA ARG A 15 -7.02 -2.85 -5.57
C ARG A 15 -8.52 -3.05 -5.37
N ALA A 16 -8.91 -3.91 -4.42
CA ALA A 16 -10.32 -4.12 -4.11
C ALA A 16 -11.00 -2.83 -3.59
N ALA A 17 -10.32 -2.08 -2.71
CA ALA A 17 -10.84 -0.79 -2.24
C ALA A 17 -11.02 0.22 -3.40
N TYR A 18 -10.08 0.26 -4.34
CA TYR A 18 -10.19 1.09 -5.55
C TYR A 18 -11.37 0.67 -6.43
N GLU A 19 -11.61 -0.62 -6.63
CA GLU A 19 -12.77 -1.13 -7.38
C GLU A 19 -14.10 -0.75 -6.72
N ASP A 20 -14.13 -0.63 -5.39
CA ASP A 20 -15.28 -0.16 -4.62
C ASP A 20 -15.42 1.39 -4.58
N GLY A 21 -14.49 2.13 -5.21
CA GLY A 21 -14.52 3.60 -5.30
C GLY A 21 -13.86 4.32 -4.13
N TYR A 22 -13.02 3.65 -3.35
CA TYR A 22 -12.21 4.24 -2.28
C TYR A 22 -10.75 4.43 -2.72
N GLU A 23 -10.09 5.49 -2.27
CA GLU A 23 -8.66 5.71 -2.51
C GLU A 23 -7.87 5.81 -1.20
N LEU A 24 -6.57 5.52 -1.27
CA LEU A 24 -5.65 5.83 -0.17
C LEU A 24 -5.24 7.29 -0.24
N ASP A 25 -5.44 7.99 0.88
CA ASP A 25 -5.13 9.39 1.09
C ASP A 25 -3.90 9.56 2.00
N ASP A 26 -3.07 10.56 1.73
CA ASP A 26 -1.85 10.89 2.50
C ASP A 26 -2.12 11.60 3.84
N GLY A 27 -3.39 11.88 4.15
CA GLY A 27 -3.83 12.62 5.31
C GLY A 27 -4.04 14.11 5.04
N ASP A 28 -3.59 14.61 3.89
CA ASP A 28 -3.67 16.02 3.48
C ASP A 28 -4.66 16.24 2.32
N GLY A 29 -5.46 15.22 1.96
CA GLY A 29 -6.38 15.27 0.81
C GLY A 29 -5.73 14.90 -0.51
N GLY A 30 -4.50 14.37 -0.48
CA GLY A 30 -3.72 13.95 -1.64
C GLY A 30 -3.72 12.42 -1.83
N PRO A 31 -3.84 11.92 -3.07
CA PRO A 31 -3.76 10.48 -3.32
C PRO A 31 -2.34 9.95 -3.12
N ILE A 32 -2.23 8.76 -2.52
CA ILE A 32 -0.99 8.00 -2.43
C ILE A 32 -0.83 7.15 -3.70
N TYR A 33 0.32 7.24 -4.35
CA TYR A 33 0.67 6.42 -5.52
C TYR A 33 1.68 5.32 -5.22
N VAL A 34 2.38 5.44 -4.09
CA VAL A 34 3.45 4.53 -3.69
C VAL A 34 3.42 4.36 -2.17
N LEU A 35 3.35 3.13 -1.70
CA LEU A 35 3.40 2.79 -0.28
C LEU A 35 4.63 1.93 0.03
N GLU A 36 5.38 2.31 1.06
CA GLU A 36 6.50 1.49 1.56
C GLU A 36 6.03 0.61 2.71
N LEU A 37 6.23 -0.71 2.56
CA LEU A 37 6.02 -1.68 3.62
C LEU A 37 7.36 -2.06 4.22
N ASN A 38 7.50 -1.80 5.52
CA ASN A 38 8.73 -2.06 6.26
C ASN A 38 8.58 -3.33 7.11
N GLU A 39 9.59 -4.19 7.07
CA GLU A 39 9.77 -5.23 8.07
C GLU A 39 10.25 -4.57 9.38
N ILE A 40 9.57 -4.86 10.48
CA ILE A 40 9.94 -4.35 11.80
C ILE A 40 10.48 -5.51 12.63
N ASP A 41 11.75 -5.40 13.05
CA ASP A 41 12.40 -6.33 13.96
C ASP A 41 12.84 -5.58 15.22
N ASN A 42 12.30 -5.97 16.38
CA ASN A 42 12.59 -5.36 17.69
C ASN A 42 12.48 -3.82 17.70
N GLY A 43 11.47 -3.29 17.01
CA GLY A 43 11.22 -1.84 16.93
C GLY A 43 12.15 -1.07 16.00
N ARG A 44 12.97 -1.76 15.19
CA ARG A 44 13.80 -1.17 14.16
C ARG A 44 13.31 -1.60 12.78
N MET A 45 13.42 -0.70 11.80
CA MET A 45 13.21 -1.06 10.41
C MET A 45 14.35 -1.97 9.94
N GLY A 46 13.99 -3.12 9.41
CA GLY A 46 14.88 -4.05 8.72
C GLY A 46 14.86 -3.78 7.21
N ALA A 47 14.26 -4.69 6.45
CA ALA A 47 14.04 -4.55 5.03
C ALA A 47 12.77 -3.74 4.71
N PHE A 48 12.68 -3.21 3.50
CA PHE A 48 11.46 -2.59 2.99
C PHE A 48 11.16 -3.09 1.57
N THR A 49 9.89 -3.00 1.20
CA THR A 49 9.43 -3.19 -0.18
C THR A 49 8.43 -2.10 -0.53
N THR A 50 8.22 -1.89 -1.82
CA THR A 50 7.33 -0.87 -2.34
C THR A 50 6.09 -1.52 -2.94
N ILE A 51 4.94 -0.91 -2.69
CA ILE A 51 3.65 -1.29 -3.24
C ILE A 51 3.19 -0.14 -4.12
N ASP A 52 3.06 -0.42 -5.41
CA ASP A 52 2.46 0.52 -6.35
C ASP A 52 0.96 0.60 -6.09
N VAL A 53 0.48 1.81 -5.85
CA VAL A 53 -0.93 2.11 -5.65
C VAL A 53 -1.47 2.62 -6.99
N PRO A 54 -2.51 1.97 -7.57
CA PRO A 54 -3.03 2.38 -8.85
C PRO A 54 -3.59 3.81 -8.77
N PRO A 55 -3.41 4.64 -9.82
CA PRO A 55 -4.00 5.96 -9.85
C PRO A 55 -5.53 5.84 -9.83
N PRO A 56 -6.24 6.79 -9.22
CA PRO A 56 -7.68 6.72 -9.12
C PRO A 56 -8.34 6.70 -10.50
N SER A 57 -9.22 5.73 -10.72
CA SER A 57 -10.04 5.62 -11.93
C SER A 57 -11.31 6.47 -11.81
N PHE A 58 -11.17 7.77 -11.53
CA PHE A 58 -12.34 8.66 -11.60
C PHE A 58 -12.73 8.81 -13.08
N THR A 59 -13.90 8.26 -13.42
CA THR A 59 -14.63 8.50 -14.68
C THR A 59 -15.91 9.26 -14.38
#